data_AF-A0A0K2B5Y0-F1
#
_entry.id   AF-A0A0K2B5Y0-F1
#
_cell.length_a   1.000
_cell.length_b   1.000
_cell.length_c   1.000
_cell.angle_alpha   90.00
_cell.angle_beta   90.00
_cell.angle_gamma   90.00
#
_symmetry.space_group_name_H-M   'P 1'
#
loop_
_entity.id
_entity.type
_entity.pdbx_description
1 polymer ?
#
loop_
_entity_poly.entity_id
_entity_poly.type
_entity_poly.pdbx_seq_one_letter_code
_entity_poly.pdbx_strand_id
1 'polypeptide(L)' 'MSTPTELRTRAAELENRVPPVTAGPRTDDERMWLEKAAALRDEADQLDAADRATEK' A
#
# COMPACT_ATOMS: atom_id res chain seq x y z
N MET A 1 -15.30 4.76 -5.09
CA MET A 1 -14.17 3.83 -5.31
C MET A 1 -12.92 4.66 -5.35
N SER A 2 -11.83 4.21 -4.71
CA SER A 2 -10.52 4.87 -4.84
C SER A 2 -9.87 4.43 -6.14
N THR A 3 -9.18 5.34 -6.80
CA THR A 3 -8.35 5.03 -7.97
C THR A 3 -7.09 4.27 -7.55
N PRO A 4 -6.48 3.48 -8.45
CA PRO A 4 -5.19 2.82 -8.21
C PRO A 4 -4.11 3.78 -7.69
N THR A 5 -4.05 4.99 -8.25
CA THR A 5 -3.12 6.05 -7.83
C THR A 5 -3.36 6.52 -6.39
N GLU A 6 -4.61 6.70 -5.99
CA GLU A 6 -4.96 7.07 -4.60
C GLU A 6 -4.60 5.98 -3.61
N LEU A 7 -4.81 4.71 -3.97
CA LEU A 7 -4.43 3.55 -3.15
C LEU A 7 -2.91 3.46 -2.99
N ARG A 8 -2.14 3.64 -4.06
CA ARG A 8 -0.66 3.68 -4.02
C ARG A 8 -0.15 4.86 -3.19
N THR A 9 -0.79 6.01 -3.28
CA THR A 9 -0.45 7.19 -2.48
C THR A 9 -0.63 6.89 -1.00
N ARG A 10 -1.78 6.35 -0.61
CA ARG A 10 -2.05 5.95 0.78
C ARG A 10 -1.10 4.88 1.30
N ALA A 11 -0.72 3.92 0.46
CA ALA A 11 0.29 2.92 0.81
C ALA A 11 1.63 3.59 1.15
N ALA A 12 2.09 4.52 0.31
CA ALA A 12 3.34 5.26 0.56
C ALA A 12 3.26 6.14 1.82
N GLU A 13 2.09 6.76 2.10
CA GLU A 13 1.89 7.52 3.34
C GLU A 13 2.01 6.64 4.60
N LEU A 14 1.52 5.40 4.55
CA LEU A 14 1.64 4.45 5.66
C LEU A 14 3.09 4.00 5.85
N GLU A 15 3.83 3.75 4.78
CA GLU A 15 5.24 3.38 4.87
C GLU A 15 6.12 4.51 5.40
N ASN A 16 5.85 5.76 5.00
CA ASN A 16 6.59 6.92 5.49
C ASN A 16 6.42 7.16 7.00
N ARG A 17 5.37 6.60 7.62
CA ARG A 17 5.18 6.64 9.07
C ARG A 17 6.04 5.62 9.80
N VAL A 18 6.54 4.60 9.10
CA VAL A 18 7.34 3.53 9.69
C VAL A 18 8.80 3.96 9.71
N PRO A 19 9.43 4.07 10.89
CA PRO A 19 10.86 4.34 10.99
C PRO A 19 11.68 3.31 10.21
N PRO A 20 12.91 3.67 9.77
CA PRO A 20 13.78 2.73 9.09
C PRO A 20 14.09 1.54 10.01
N VAL A 21 14.32 0.35 9.42
CA VAL A 21 14.60 -0.89 10.18
C VAL A 21 15.84 -0.79 11.08
N THR A 22 16.71 0.19 10.83
CA THR A 22 17.90 0.49 11.64
C THR A 22 17.57 1.19 12.96
N ALA A 23 16.34 1.69 13.15
CA ALA A 23 15.91 2.36 14.37
C ALA A 23 15.63 1.39 15.53
N GLY A 24 15.63 0.07 15.26
CA GLY A 24 15.37 -0.98 16.24
C GLY A 24 14.31 -1.96 15.78
N PRO A 25 13.86 -2.87 16.67
CA PRO A 25 12.78 -3.80 16.37
C PRO A 25 11.48 -3.05 16.05
N ARG A 26 10.75 -3.50 15.02
CA ARG A 26 9.47 -2.89 14.68
C ARG A 26 8.42 -3.13 15.77
N THR A 27 7.67 -2.08 16.09
CA THR A 27 6.47 -2.16 16.93
C THR A 27 5.33 -2.85 16.17
N ASP A 28 4.29 -3.29 16.88
CA ASP A 28 3.14 -3.92 16.25
C ASP A 28 2.36 -2.93 15.35
N ASP A 29 2.28 -1.65 15.75
CA ASP A 29 1.68 -0.58 14.92
C ASP A 29 2.42 -0.39 13.59
N GLU A 30 3.76 -0.39 13.64
CA GLU A 30 4.59 -0.28 12.44
C GLU A 30 4.41 -1.46 11.49
N ARG A 31 4.30 -2.68 12.04
CA ARG A 31 3.99 -3.88 11.23
C ARG A 31 2.60 -3.78 10.62
N MET A 32 1.61 -3.32 11.39
CA MET A 32 0.24 -3.13 10.91
C MET A 32 0.18 -2.10 9.77
N TRP A 33 0.92 -1.00 9.86
CA TRP A 33 1.00 0.00 8.78
C TRP A 33 1.62 -0.57 7.51
N LEU A 34 2.68 -1.37 7.62
CA LEU A 34 3.30 -2.04 6.47
C LEU A 34 2.38 -3.07 5.83
N GLU A 35 1.69 -3.88 6.64
CA GLU A 35 0.72 -4.87 6.14
C GLU A 35 -0.42 -4.18 5.39
N LYS A 36 -0.96 -3.10 5.96
CA LYS A 36 -2.00 -2.31 5.30
C LYS A 36 -1.49 -1.64 4.02
N ALA A 37 -0.26 -1.14 4.00
CA ALA A 37 0.35 -0.57 2.80
C ALA A 37 0.49 -1.62 1.70
N ALA A 38 0.88 -2.85 2.03
CA ALA A 38 0.95 -3.96 1.09
C ALA A 38 -0.44 -4.29 0.52
N ALA A 39 -1.45 -4.44 1.37
CA ALA A 39 -2.83 -4.71 0.94
C ALA A 39 -3.38 -3.64 -0.01
N LEU A 40 -3.08 -2.36 0.25
CA LEU A 40 -3.48 -1.26 -0.63
C LEU A 40 -2.79 -1.30 -2.00
N ARG A 41 -1.54 -1.79 -2.08
CA ARG A 41 -0.87 -1.98 -3.36
C ARG A 41 -1.48 -3.12 -4.15
N ASP A 42 -1.73 -4.24 -3.50
CA ASP A 42 -2.38 -5.39 -4.14
C ASP A 42 -3.77 -5.01 -4.67
N GLU A 43 -4.53 -4.18 -3.94
CA GLU A 43 -5.81 -3.65 -4.41
C GLU A 43 -5.63 -2.72 -5.63
N ALA A 44 -4.62 -1.84 -5.60
CA ALA A 44 -4.33 -0.96 -6.73
C ALA A 44 -3.94 -1.75 -7.99
N ASP A 45 -3.14 -2.81 -7.82
CA ASP A 45 -2.69 -3.66 -8.92
C ASP A 45 -3.85 -4.50 -9.49
N GLN A 46 -4.78 -4.95 -8.64
CA GLN A 46 -6.00 -5.61 -9.10
C GLN A 46 -6.91 -4.66 -9.90
N LEU A 47 -7.07 -3.41 -9.45
CA LEU A 47 -7.86 -2.41 -10.17
C LEU A 47 -7.22 -2.04 -11.51
N ASP A 48 -5.90 -1.84 -11.56
CA ASP A 48 -5.17 -1.61 -12.82
C ASP A 48 -5.30 -2.81 -13.78
N ALA A 49 -5.21 -4.03 -13.26
CA ALA A 49 -5.37 -5.24 -14.06
C ALA A 49 -6.80 -5.39 -14.60
N ALA A 50 -7.80 -5.06 -13.79
CA ALA A 50 -9.21 -5.07 -14.20
C ALA A 50 -9.48 -4.01 -15.27
N ASP A 51 -8.97 -2.79 -15.11
CA ASP A 51 -9.12 -1.70 -16.08
C ASP A 51 -8.55 -2.10 -17.44
N ARG A 52 -7.31 -2.62 -17.46
CA ARG A 52 -6.66 -3.14 -18.68
C ARG A 52 -7.37 -4.34 -19.32
N ALA A 53 -8.04 -5.17 -18.52
CA ALA A 53 -8.81 -6.30 -19.02
C ALA A 53 -10.13 -5.87 -19.68
N THR A 54 -10.65 -4.69 -19.29
CA THR A 54 -11.92 -4.15 -19.79
C THR A 54 -11.73 -3.32 -21.08
N GLU A 55 -10.51 -2.88 -21.38
CA GLU A 55 -10.14 -2.17 -22.62
C GLU A 55 -9.87 -3.08 -23.85
N LYS A 56 -10.20 -4.39 -23.79
CA LYS A 56 -10.06 -5.34 -24.91
C LYS A 56 -11.40 -5.74 -25.51
#